data_AF-A0AA38PNQ7-F1
#
_entry.id   AF-A0AA38PNQ7-F1
#
_cell.length_a   1.000
_cell.length_b   1.000
_cell.length_c   1.000
_cell.angle_alpha   90.00
_cell.angle_beta   90.00
_cell.angle_gamma   90.00
#
_symmetry.space_group_name_H-M   'P 1'
#
loop_
_entity.id
_entity.type
_entity.pdbx_description
1 polymer ?
#
loop_
_entity_poly.entity_id
_entity_poly.type
_entity_poly.pdbx_seq_one_letter_code
_entity_poly.pdbx_strand_id
1 'polypeptide(L)' 'DRPDRVRRTHANPEIIATLKRLPVLSRLQRNKEILDSNAQRRLHHIRDPTAQISDVESIISIETSELDIIRSDSI' A
#
# COMPACT_ATOMS: atom_id res chain seq x y z
N ASP A 1 3.96 -24.07 18.63
CA ASP A 1 4.35 -22.73 18.18
C ASP A 1 3.98 -22.49 16.72
N ARG A 2 3.13 -21.49 16.47
CA ARG A 2 3.04 -20.88 15.13
C ARG A 2 4.07 -19.75 15.11
N PRO A 3 4.99 -19.69 14.13
CA PRO A 3 5.96 -18.60 14.11
C PRO A 3 5.21 -17.28 13.99
N ASP A 4 5.53 -16.34 14.88
CA ASP A 4 5.07 -14.97 14.77
C ASP A 4 5.42 -14.47 13.38
N ARG A 5 4.42 -13.97 12.66
CA ARG A 5 4.64 -13.28 11.38
C ARG A 5 5.50 -12.07 11.68
N VAL A 6 6.82 -12.20 11.51
CA VAL A 6 7.74 -11.07 11.55
C VAL A 6 7.22 -10.06 10.54
N ARG A 7 6.79 -8.89 11.01
CA ARG A 7 6.41 -7.78 10.14
C ARG A 7 7.66 -7.39 9.37
N ARG A 8 7.84 -7.94 8.17
CA ARG A 8 8.87 -7.47 7.26
C ARG A 8 8.40 -6.14 6.72
N THR A 9 8.85 -5.05 7.33
CA THR A 9 8.77 -3.73 6.73
C THR A 9 9.81 -3.68 5.61
N HIS A 10 9.47 -4.24 4.45
CA HIS A 10 10.27 -4.20 3.22
C HIS A 10 10.37 -2.80 2.60
N ALA A 11 10.17 -1.75 3.38
CA ALA A 11 10.16 -0.40 2.87
C ALA A 11 11.59 0.15 2.95
N ASN A 12 12.33 0.05 1.85
CA ASN A 12 13.61 0.73 1.70
C ASN A 12 13.37 2.25 1.90
N PRO A 13 14.09 2.91 2.83
CA PRO A 13 13.95 4.35 3.09
C PRO A 13 14.08 5.21 1.83
N GLU A 14 14.94 4.83 0.89
CA GLU A 14 15.13 5.53 -0.38
C GLU A 14 13.90 5.42 -1.29
N ILE A 15 13.25 4.25 -1.29
CA ILE A 15 12.00 4.04 -2.01
C ILE A 15 10.88 4.87 -1.37
N ILE A 16 10.79 4.90 -0.03
CA ILE A 16 9.82 5.76 0.68
C ILE A 16 10.04 7.23 0.32
N ALA A 17 11.29 7.70 0.36
CA ALA A 17 11.62 9.08 0.03
C ALA A 17 11.26 9.43 -1.43
N THR A 18 11.47 8.49 -2.36
CA THR A 18 11.10 8.66 -3.76
C THR A 18 9.59 8.70 -3.95
N LEU A 19 8.86 7.80 -3.28
CA LEU A 19 7.40 7.76 -3.34
C LEU A 19 6.78 9.03 -2.74
N LYS A 20 7.33 9.57 -1.65
CA LYS A 20 6.88 10.84 -1.05
C LYS A 20 7.06 12.06 -1.96
N ARG A 21 8.03 12.03 -2.88
CA ARG A 21 8.23 13.11 -3.87
C ARG A 21 7.16 13.12 -4.98
N LEU A 22 6.40 12.04 -5.14
CA LEU A 22 5.35 11.99 -6.15
C LEU A 22 4.18 12.92 -5.77
N PRO A 23 3.50 13.50 -6.77
CA PRO A 23 2.26 14.24 -6.56
C PRO A 23 1.25 13.42 -5.75
N VAL A 24 0.47 14.09 -4.91
CA VAL A 24 -0.52 13.47 -4.02
C VAL A 24 -1.49 12.59 -4.82
N LEU A 25 -1.99 13.10 -5.95
CA LEU A 25 -2.85 12.36 -6.88
C LEU A 25 -2.23 11.05 -7.37
N SER A 26 -0.95 11.06 -7.78
CA SER A 26 -0.25 9.86 -8.22
C SER A 26 -0.09 8.84 -7.10
N ARG A 27 0.17 9.29 -5.86
CA ARG A 27 0.20 8.41 -4.68
C ARG A 27 -1.16 7.82 -4.35
N LEU A 28 -2.24 8.60 -4.46
CA LEU A 28 -3.61 8.11 -4.26
C LEU A 28 -3.98 7.05 -5.29
N GLN A 29 -3.66 7.27 -6.56
CA GLN A 29 -3.90 6.31 -7.62
C GLN A 29 -3.12 5.02 -7.39
N ARG A 30 -1.85 5.12 -6.98
CA ARG A 30 -1.04 3.95 -6.62
C ARG A 30 -1.58 3.21 -5.39
N ASN A 31 -2.06 3.94 -4.39
CA ASN A 31 -2.72 3.35 -3.22
C ASN A 31 -3.98 2.56 -3.59
N LYS A 32 -4.75 3.05 -4.57
CA LYS A 32 -5.91 2.32 -5.10
C LYS A 32 -5.47 0.99 -5.73
N GLU A 33 -4.45 1.00 -6.59
CA GLU A 33 -3.92 -0.22 -7.22
C GLU A 33 -3.41 -1.24 -6.18
N ILE A 34 -2.74 -0.76 -5.13
CA ILE A 34 -2.27 -1.59 -4.01
C ILE A 34 -3.44 -2.23 -3.28
N LEU A 35 -4.51 -1.48 -3.02
CA LEU A 35 -5.72 -2.01 -2.38
C LEU A 35 -6.39 -3.08 -3.22
N ASP A 36 -6.55 -2.83 -4.53
CA ASP A 36 -7.15 -3.79 -5.46
C ASP A 36 -6.32 -5.08 -5.55
N SER A 37 -5.00 -4.94 -5.67
CA SER A 37 -4.09 -6.10 -5.69
C SER A 37 -4.13 -6.88 -4.38
N ASN A 38 -4.13 -6.19 -3.23
CA ASN A 38 -4.24 -6.83 -1.93
C ASN A 38 -5.61 -7.51 -1.72
N ALA A 39 -6.69 -6.99 -2.30
CA ALA A 39 -8.00 -7.64 -2.29
C ALA A 39 -7.99 -8.92 -3.13
N GLN A 40 -7.41 -8.88 -4.33
CA GLN A 40 -7.25 -10.06 -5.19
C GLN A 40 -6.41 -11.15 -4.53
N ARG A 41 -5.30 -10.79 -3.86
CA ARG A 41 -4.48 -11.74 -3.08
C ARG A 41 -5.27 -12.40 -1.97
N ARG A 42 -6.08 -11.63 -1.23
CA ARG A 42 -6.95 -12.18 -0.18
C ARG A 42 -7.96 -13.18 -0.76
N LEU A 43 -8.59 -12.83 -1.89
CA LEU A 43 -9.52 -13.73 -2.58
C LEU A 43 -8.83 -15.01 -3.08
N HIS A 44 -7.63 -14.89 -3.64
CA HIS A 44 -6.85 -16.04 -4.11
C HIS A 44 -6.46 -16.97 -2.96
N HIS A 45 -6.03 -16.42 -1.82
CA HIS A 45 -5.71 -17.20 -0.63
C HIS A 45 -6.94 -17.89 -0.02
N ILE A 46 -8.12 -17.26 -0.05
CA ILE A 46 -9.36 -17.91 0.38
C ILE A 46 -9.66 -19.13 -0.51
N ARG A 47 -9.34 -19.05 -1.81
CA ARG A 47 -9.57 -20.13 -2.78
C ARG A 47 -8.50 -21.22 -2.74
N ASP A 48 -7.26 -20.87 -2.48
CA ASP A 48 -6.12 -21.79 -2.36
C ASP A 48 -5.25 -21.40 -1.16
N PRO A 49 -5.49 -22.02 0.02
CA PRO A 49 -4.72 -21.77 1.24
C PRO A 49 -3.27 -22.26 1.17
N THR A 50 -2.90 -23.05 0.15
CA THR A 50 -1.55 -23.58 -0.03
C THR A 50 -0.68 -22.74 -0.96
N ALA A 51 -1.29 -21.78 -1.68
CA ALA A 51 -0.58 -20.82 -2.49
C ALA A 51 0.41 -20.01 -1.64
N GLN A 52 1.65 -19.89 -2.11
CA GLN A 52 2.67 -19.07 -1.44
C GLN A 52 2.15 -17.66 -1.19
N ILE A 53 2.20 -17.25 0.08
CA ILE A 53 1.78 -15.93 0.52
C ILE A 53 2.85 -14.93 0.07
N SER A 54 2.57 -14.15 -0.98
CA SER A 54 3.33 -12.94 -1.25
C SER A 54 2.98 -11.89 -0.19
N ASP A 55 3.99 -11.16 0.29
CA ASP A 55 3.82 -10.13 1.31
C ASP A 55 2.78 -9.08 0.86
N VAL A 56 1.90 -8.68 1.80
CA VAL A 56 0.89 -7.63 1.54
C VAL A 56 1.61 -6.32 1.22
N GLU A 57 1.28 -5.71 0.09
CA GLU A 57 1.87 -4.43 -0.28
C GLU A 57 1.37 -3.33 0.66
N SER A 58 2.28 -2.47 1.10
CA SER A 58 1.97 -1.36 1.99
C SER A 58 1.55 -0.13 1.19
N ILE A 59 0.50 0.56 1.63
CA ILE A 59 0.08 1.83 1.06
C ILE A 59 1.11 2.93 1.33
N ILE A 60 1.19 3.90 0.42
CA ILE A 60 1.99 5.10 0.55
C ILE A 60 1.27 6.07 1.48
N SER A 61 1.97 6.57 2.51
CA SER A 61 1.39 7.55 3.44
C SER A 61 1.07 8.87 2.74
N ILE A 62 -0.09 9.42 3.07
CA ILE A 62 -0.52 10.78 2.73
C ILE A 62 -0.54 11.58 4.03
N GLU A 63 0.18 12.70 4.07
CA GLU A 63 0.30 13.54 5.25
C GLU A 63 -0.94 14.45 5.40
N THR A 64 -1.25 14.87 6.62
CA THR A 64 -2.46 15.70 6.89
C THR A 64 -2.43 17.02 6.13
N SER A 65 -1.25 17.63 5.97
CA SER A 65 -1.02 18.84 5.17
C SER A 65 -1.34 18.66 3.69
N GLU A 66 -1.33 17.42 3.19
CA GLU A 66 -1.60 17.08 1.79
C GLU A 66 -3.09 16.85 1.55
N LEU A 67 -3.89 16.71 2.61
CA LEU A 67 -5.35 16.59 2.51
C LEU A 67 -6.00 17.88 2.01
N ASP A 68 -5.39 19.04 2.28
CA ASP A 68 -5.90 20.32 1.81
C ASP A 68 -5.80 20.43 0.29
N ILE A 69 -4.74 19.86 -0.31
CA ILE A 69 -4.58 19.78 -1.78
C ILE A 69 -5.72 18.97 -2.41
N ILE A 70 -6.10 17.86 -1.77
CA ILE A 70 -7.21 17.02 -2.23
C ILE A 70 -8.55 17.76 -2.12
N ARG A 71 -8.75 18.52 -1.03
CA ARG A 71 -9.97 19.29 -0.79
C ARG A 71 -10.11 20.48 -1.74
N SER A 72 -9.00 21.11 -2.12
CA SER A 72 -9.00 22.27 -3.03
C SER A 72 -9.29 21.87 -4.49
N ASP A 73 -8.85 20.70 -4.95
CA ASP A 73 -9.16 20.18 -6.30
C ASP A 73 -10.60 19.64 -6.44
N SER A 74 -11.40 19.68 -5.37
CA SER A 74 -12.78 19.15 -5.32
C SER A 74 -13.88 20.21 -5.54
N ILE A 75 -13.56 21.39 -6.10
CA ILE A 75 -14.51 22.49 -6.40
C ILE A 75 -14.60 22.72 -7.91
#